data_AF-A0A6M3XZ81-F1
#
_entry.id   AF-A0A6M3XZ81-F1
#
_cell.length_a   1.000
_cell.length_b   1.000
_cell.length_c   1.000
_cell.angle_alpha   90.00
_cell.angle_beta   90.00
_cell.angle_gamma   90.00
#
_symmetry.space_group_name_H-M   'P 1'
#
loop_
_entity.id
_entity.type
_entity.pdbx_description
1 polymer ?
#
loop_
_entity_poly.entity_id
_entity_poly.type
_entity_poly.pdbx_seq_one_letter_code
_entity_poly.pdbx_strand_id
1 'polypeptide(L)'
;MADGIMAIQKIAMAIMKKNGINPDAGEFYLRLQKPHYDDLVIERCGDNVFVGHYFNQNGDRVPDPVLVMDYSGGYWYPVRIEQVLGETPVSCTENGKRMIYPARVKEFKSFQAMFARNIKAQGWLNVEPAEKEVTEAV
;
A
#
# COMPACT_ATOMS: atom_id res chain seq x y z
N MET A 1 -15.60 -4.47 -16.61
CA MET A 1 -14.40 -5.31 -16.72
C MET A 1 -13.99 -5.66 -15.30
N ALA A 2 -14.17 -6.90 -14.87
CA ALA A 2 -13.70 -7.33 -13.55
C ALA A 2 -12.18 -7.48 -13.63
N ASP A 3 -11.45 -6.39 -13.39
CA ASP A 3 -10.04 -6.50 -13.07
C ASP A 3 -9.93 -7.26 -11.76
N GLY A 4 -9.41 -8.48 -11.83
CA GLY A 4 -9.18 -9.29 -10.64
C GLY A 4 -8.27 -8.58 -9.63
N ILE A 5 -8.26 -9.09 -8.39
CA ILE A 5 -7.47 -8.56 -7.28
C ILE A 5 -6.03 -8.19 -7.72
N MET A 6 -5.63 -6.94 -7.47
CA MET A 6 -4.32 -6.41 -7.83
C MET A 6 -3.18 -7.20 -7.17
N ALA A 7 -2.02 -7.25 -7.81
CA ALA A 7 -0.85 -7.96 -7.28
C ALA A 7 -0.39 -7.35 -5.95
N ILE A 8 -0.43 -6.02 -5.82
CA ILE A 8 -0.12 -5.32 -4.58
C ILE A 8 -1.06 -5.69 -3.45
N GLN A 9 -2.36 -5.79 -3.72
CA GLN A 9 -3.34 -6.22 -2.74
C GLN A 9 -3.06 -7.66 -2.29
N LYS A 10 -2.75 -8.57 -3.22
CA LYS A 10 -2.42 -9.97 -2.86
C LYS A 10 -1.21 -10.07 -1.94
N ILE A 11 -0.10 -9.38 -2.26
CA ILE A 11 1.11 -9.45 -1.43
C ILE A 11 0.91 -8.77 -0.09
N ALA A 12 0.23 -7.61 -0.05
CA ALA A 12 -0.08 -6.91 1.18
C ALA A 12 -0.96 -7.75 2.10
N MET A 13 -2.02 -8.38 1.58
CA MET A 13 -2.88 -9.29 2.35
C MET A 13 -2.13 -10.51 2.88
N ALA A 14 -1.20 -11.08 2.12
CA ALA A 14 -0.36 -12.17 2.60
C ALA A 14 0.54 -11.72 3.77
N ILE A 15 1.11 -10.52 3.68
CA ILE A 15 1.96 -9.94 4.73
C ILE A 15 1.12 -9.61 5.97
N MET A 16 -0.06 -8.99 5.81
CA MET A 16 -0.99 -8.72 6.93
C MET A 16 -1.40 -10.01 7.63
N LYS A 17 -1.79 -11.05 6.87
CA LYS A 17 -2.16 -12.36 7.42
C LYS A 17 -1.02 -13.00 8.22
N LYS A 18 0.21 -12.97 7.70
CA LYS A 18 1.39 -13.45 8.45
C LYS A 18 1.53 -12.71 9.79
N ASN A 19 1.18 -11.42 9.81
CA ASN A 19 1.34 -10.56 10.97
C ASN A 19 0.13 -10.50 11.90
N GLY A 20 -0.91 -11.29 11.65
CA GLY A 20 -2.11 -11.37 12.48
C GLY A 20 -3.17 -10.29 12.21
N ILE A 21 -3.01 -9.49 11.15
CA ILE A 21 -3.89 -8.35 10.86
C ILE A 21 -5.06 -8.80 9.98
N ASN A 22 -6.27 -8.41 10.37
CA ASN A 22 -7.47 -8.58 9.56
C ASN A 22 -7.79 -7.27 8.79
N PRO A 23 -7.65 -7.22 7.45
CA PRO A 23 -7.88 -5.99 6.68
C PRO A 23 -9.33 -5.47 6.74
N ASP A 24 -10.27 -6.33 7.12
CA ASP A 24 -11.69 -5.99 7.17
C ASP A 24 -12.13 -5.47 8.54
N ALA A 25 -11.29 -5.59 9.57
CA ALA A 25 -11.64 -5.27 10.96
C ALA A 25 -11.74 -3.77 11.26
N GLY A 26 -11.09 -2.93 10.46
CA GLY A 26 -11.08 -1.48 10.68
C GLY A 26 -9.77 -0.84 10.26
N GLU A 27 -9.41 0.25 10.94
CA GLU A 27 -8.12 0.92 10.78
C GLU A 27 -7.00 0.09 11.42
N PHE A 28 -5.86 0.08 10.75
CA PHE A 28 -4.67 -0.61 11.23
C PHE A 28 -3.42 0.04 10.68
N TYR A 29 -2.31 -0.24 11.33
CA TYR A 29 -0.99 0.18 10.92
C TYR A 29 -0.01 -0.97 11.13
N LEU A 30 0.74 -1.32 10.09
CA LEU A 30 1.83 -2.28 10.11
C LEU A 30 3.08 -1.63 9.53
N ARG A 31 4.16 -1.60 10.31
CA ARG A 31 5.49 -1.25 9.83
C ARG A 31 6.45 -2.41 10.03
N LEU A 32 7.20 -2.72 8.97
CA LEU A 32 8.21 -3.77 8.94
C LEU A 32 9.55 -3.19 8.51
N GLN A 33 10.58 -3.45 9.31
CA GLN A 33 11.94 -2.98 9.05
C GLN A 33 12.89 -4.17 8.89
N LYS A 34 13.89 -4.03 8.04
CA LYS A 34 15.02 -4.98 7.93
C LYS A 34 16.26 -4.27 7.35
N PRO A 35 17.49 -4.80 7.60
CA PRO A 35 18.70 -4.20 7.05
C PRO A 35 18.65 -4.06 5.53
N HIS A 36 19.16 -2.93 5.03
CA HIS A 36 19.29 -2.59 3.60
C HIS A 36 17.98 -2.31 2.84
N TYR A 37 16.86 -2.18 3.54
CA TYR A 37 15.58 -1.80 2.94
C TYR A 37 14.93 -0.70 3.75
N ASP A 38 14.24 0.18 3.05
CA ASP A 38 13.34 1.15 3.67
C ASP A 38 12.17 0.44 4.35
N ASP A 39 11.59 1.12 5.35
CA ASP A 39 10.47 0.58 6.11
C ASP A 39 9.32 0.27 5.17
N LEU A 40 8.84 -0.98 5.18
CA LEU A 40 7.61 -1.33 4.49
C LEU A 40 6.43 -1.03 5.42
N VAL A 41 5.54 -0.16 4.98
CA VAL A 41 4.31 0.17 5.69
C VAL A 41 3.09 -0.33 4.91
N ILE A 42 2.18 -0.95 5.64
CA ILE A 42 0.84 -1.31 5.18
C ILE A 42 -0.13 -0.77 6.23
N GLU A 43 -0.99 0.16 5.85
CA GLU A 43 -1.94 0.77 6.78
C GLU A 43 -3.28 1.02 6.13
N ARG A 44 -4.30 1.14 6.96
CA ARG A 44 -5.63 1.59 6.57
C ARG A 44 -6.07 2.72 7.49
N CYS A 45 -6.43 3.84 6.89
CA CYS A 45 -6.97 5.03 7.55
C CYS A 45 -8.25 5.45 6.82
N GLY A 46 -9.39 5.38 7.51
CA GLY A 46 -10.72 5.44 6.93
C GLY A 46 -10.91 4.45 5.78
N ASP A 47 -11.26 4.99 4.61
CA ASP A 47 -11.45 4.21 3.39
C ASP A 47 -10.15 4.01 2.59
N ASN A 48 -9.05 4.66 2.97
CA ASN A 48 -7.78 4.52 2.25
C ASN A 48 -6.91 3.41 2.83
N VAL A 49 -6.32 2.63 1.93
CA VAL A 49 -5.25 1.68 2.19
C VAL A 49 -3.98 2.20 1.56
N PHE A 50 -2.90 2.20 2.33
CA PHE A 50 -1.58 2.65 1.92
C PHE A 50 -0.63 1.45 1.95
N VAL A 51 0.14 1.29 0.88
CA VAL A 51 1.17 0.26 0.77
C VAL A 51 2.41 0.87 0.15
N GLY A 52 3.50 0.95 0.91
CA GLY A 52 4.68 1.62 0.42
C GLY A 52 5.91 1.55 1.29
N HIS A 53 6.97 2.14 0.78
CA HIS A 53 8.21 2.32 1.52
C HIS A 53 8.33 3.76 2.02
N TYR A 54 8.88 3.87 3.23
CA TYR A 54 9.25 5.13 3.83
C TYR A 54 10.73 5.09 4.22
N PHE A 55 11.48 6.09 3.76
CA PHE A 55 12.84 6.34 4.27
C PHE A 55 12.82 7.51 5.25
N ASN A 56 13.83 7.57 6.12
CA ASN A 56 13.99 8.67 7.06
C ASN A 56 14.85 9.78 6.43
N GLN A 57 14.33 11.00 6.44
CA GLN A 57 15.07 12.19 6.05
C GLN A 57 14.88 13.27 7.12
N ASN A 58 15.95 13.63 7.82
CA ASN A 58 15.93 14.64 8.89
C ASN A 58 14.92 14.35 10.02
N GLY A 59 14.63 13.07 10.31
CA GLY A 59 13.64 12.67 11.31
C GLY A 59 12.23 12.47 10.75
N ASP A 60 11.96 12.97 9.53
CA ASP A 60 10.68 12.80 8.86
C ASP A 60 10.64 11.52 8.02
N ARG A 61 9.47 10.88 7.95
CA ARG A 61 9.24 9.74 7.07
C ARG A 61 8.79 10.25 5.70
N VAL A 62 9.55 9.92 4.66
CA VAL A 62 9.30 10.37 3.30
C VAL A 62 8.87 9.17 2.44
N PRO A 63 7.76 9.26 1.69
CA PRO A 63 7.28 8.16 0.86
C PRO A 63 8.15 7.97 -0.39
N ASP A 64 8.59 6.73 -0.68
CA ASP A 64 9.25 6.36 -1.94
C ASP A 64 9.21 4.86 -2.27
N PRO A 65 8.22 4.38 -3.04
CA PRO A 65 6.91 4.98 -3.29
C PRO A 65 5.87 4.51 -2.27
N VAL A 66 4.74 5.22 -2.17
CA VAL A 66 3.52 4.75 -1.50
C VAL A 66 2.37 4.68 -2.49
N LEU A 67 1.74 3.52 -2.59
CA LEU A 67 0.50 3.33 -3.32
C LEU A 67 -0.67 3.61 -2.38
N VAL A 68 -1.60 4.45 -2.82
CA VAL A 68 -2.85 4.70 -2.10
C VAL A 68 -4.02 4.18 -2.91
N MET A 69 -4.89 3.42 -2.25
CA MET A 69 -6.07 2.80 -2.82
C MET A 69 -7.26 2.94 -1.90
N ASP A 70 -8.47 3.06 -2.45
CA ASP A 70 -9.69 3.01 -1.65
C ASP A 70 -10.11 1.56 -1.41
N TYR A 71 -10.47 1.24 -0.18
CA TYR A 71 -11.06 0.00 0.25
C TYR A 71 -12.57 0.03 0.05
N SER A 72 -13.11 -0.94 -0.69
CA SER A 72 -14.56 -1.14 -0.79
C SER A 72 -14.88 -2.62 -0.95
N GLY A 73 -15.53 -3.18 0.08
CA GLY A 73 -16.03 -4.56 0.07
C GLY A 73 -14.94 -5.61 -0.21
N GLY A 74 -13.75 -5.45 0.37
CA GLY A 74 -12.61 -6.35 0.15
C GLY A 74 -11.82 -6.10 -1.14
N TYR A 75 -12.18 -5.09 -1.94
CA TYR A 75 -11.45 -4.70 -3.15
C TYR A 75 -10.77 -3.36 -3.00
N TRP A 76 -9.55 -3.24 -3.54
CA TRP A 76 -8.77 -2.01 -3.50
C TRP A 76 -8.78 -1.32 -4.87
N TYR A 77 -9.15 -0.04 -4.89
CA TYR A 77 -9.27 0.75 -6.11
C TYR A 77 -8.18 1.81 -6.17
N PRO A 78 -7.40 1.91 -7.27
CA PRO A 78 -6.30 2.89 -7.38
C PRO A 78 -6.75 4.32 -7.11
N VAL A 79 -6.02 5.05 -6.26
CA VAL A 79 -6.26 6.48 -5.99
C VAL A 79 -5.09 7.33 -6.46
N ARG A 80 -3.87 7.05 -5.97
CA ARG A 80 -2.67 7.83 -6.30
C ARG A 80 -1.38 7.06 -5.98
N ILE A 81 -0.26 7.57 -6.49
CA ILE A 81 1.09 7.16 -6.10
C ILE A 81 1.76 8.37 -5.46
N GLU A 82 2.24 8.24 -4.23
CA GLU A 82 3.00 9.27 -3.51
C GLU A 82 4.50 8.93 -3.57
N GLN A 83 5.32 9.96 -3.82
CA GLN A 83 6.78 9.88 -3.92
C GLN A 83 7.40 11.18 -3.36
N VAL A 84 8.72 11.20 -3.23
CA VAL A 84 9.49 12.37 -2.77
C VAL A 84 9.14 13.66 -3.54
N LEU A 85 8.94 13.56 -4.86
CA LEU A 85 8.69 14.70 -5.73
C LEU A 85 7.20 15.10 -5.83
N GLY A 86 6.33 14.47 -5.04
CA GLY A 86 4.89 14.73 -5.00
C GLY A 86 4.04 13.51 -5.32
N GLU A 87 2.79 13.76 -5.70
CA GLU A 87 1.81 12.71 -5.95
C GLU A 87 1.35 12.65 -7.42
N THR A 88 1.04 11.44 -7.88
CA THR A 88 0.42 11.18 -9.18
C THR A 88 -1.01 10.68 -8.97
N PRO A 89 -2.04 11.53 -9.08
CA PRO A 89 -3.42 11.10 -8.87
C PRO A 89 -3.94 10.26 -10.03
N VAL A 90 -4.51 9.10 -9.72
CA VAL A 90 -5.08 8.13 -10.66
C VAL A 90 -6.61 8.23 -10.70
N SER A 91 -7.22 8.60 -9.58
CA SER A 91 -8.62 8.98 -9.50
C SER A 91 -8.82 10.13 -8.53
N CYS A 92 -9.91 10.86 -8.67
CA CYS A 92 -10.39 11.81 -7.67
C CYS A 92 -11.89 11.61 -7.43
N THR A 93 -12.38 12.07 -6.29
CA THR A 93 -13.81 12.12 -6.00
C THR A 93 -14.29 13.55 -6.17
N GLU A 94 -15.24 13.75 -7.08
CA GLU A 94 -15.88 15.04 -7.31
C GLU A 94 -17.40 14.86 -7.17
N ASN A 95 -18.04 15.66 -6.31
CA ASN A 95 -19.49 15.58 -6.03
C ASN A 95 -19.98 14.16 -5.69
N GLY A 96 -19.19 13.42 -4.92
CA GLY A 96 -19.50 12.02 -4.53
C GLY A 96 -19.32 11.00 -5.65
N LYS A 97 -18.80 11.38 -6.81
CA LYS A 97 -18.52 10.48 -7.95
C LYS A 97 -17.03 10.33 -8.16
N ARG A 98 -16.55 9.10 -8.33
CA ARG A 98 -15.16 8.82 -8.69
C ARG A 98 -14.94 9.14 -10.17
N MET A 99 -14.06 10.08 -10.44
CA MET A 99 -13.49 10.29 -11.76
C MET A 99 -12.16 9.56 -11.86
N ILE A 100 -11.97 8.84 -12.95
CA ILE A 100 -10.79 7.99 -13.19
C ILE A 100 -10.03 8.56 -14.38
N TYR A 101 -8.70 8.64 -14.27
CA TYR A 101 -7.81 8.99 -15.38
C TYR A 101 -7.32 7.70 -16.07
N PRO A 102 -7.88 7.27 -17.23
CA PRO A 102 -7.68 5.92 -17.75
C PRO A 102 -6.21 5.60 -18.08
N ALA A 103 -5.47 6.56 -18.61
CA ALA A 103 -4.03 6.41 -18.90
C ALA A 103 -3.25 6.14 -17.60
N ARG A 104 -3.53 6.88 -16.53
CA ARG A 104 -2.87 6.73 -15.23
C ARG A 104 -3.26 5.44 -14.52
N VAL A 105 -4.48 4.92 -14.74
CA VAL A 105 -4.84 3.58 -14.25
C VAL A 105 -3.97 2.50 -14.88
N LYS A 106 -3.69 2.60 -16.18
CA LYS A 106 -2.84 1.62 -16.87
C LYS A 106 -1.39 1.66 -16.33
N GLU A 107 -0.87 2.87 -16.10
CA GLU A 107 0.44 3.08 -15.49
C GLU A 107 0.48 2.55 -14.05
N PHE A 108 -0.50 2.91 -13.22
CA PHE A 108 -0.63 2.40 -11.86
C PHE A 108 -0.68 0.88 -11.82
N LYS A 109 -1.47 0.24 -12.69
CA LYS A 109 -1.57 -1.22 -12.76
C LYS A 109 -0.24 -1.88 -13.12
N SER A 110 0.51 -1.28 -14.03
CA SER A 110 1.84 -1.77 -14.41
C SER A 110 2.83 -1.60 -13.26
N PHE A 111 2.81 -0.43 -12.62
CA PHE A 111 3.68 -0.09 -11.51
C PHE A 111 3.41 -0.95 -10.27
N GLN A 112 2.16 -1.08 -9.82
CA GLN A 112 1.80 -1.91 -8.66
C GLN A 112 2.21 -3.38 -8.87
N ALA A 113 2.14 -3.88 -10.11
CA ALA A 113 2.54 -5.25 -10.41
C ALA A 113 4.07 -5.42 -10.30
N MET A 114 4.84 -4.43 -10.76
CA MET A 114 6.28 -4.39 -10.57
C MET A 114 6.63 -4.28 -9.08
N PHE A 115 6.01 -3.35 -8.38
CA PHE A 115 6.30 -3.09 -6.97
C PHE A 115 5.96 -4.30 -6.09
N ALA A 116 4.84 -4.97 -6.34
CA ALA A 116 4.48 -6.22 -5.65
C ALA A 116 5.52 -7.33 -5.86
N ARG A 117 6.14 -7.43 -7.04
CA ARG A 117 7.25 -8.37 -7.28
C ARG A 117 8.48 -7.99 -6.46
N ASN A 118 8.79 -6.70 -6.35
CA ASN A 118 9.91 -6.21 -5.54
C ASN A 118 9.68 -6.53 -4.05
N ILE A 119 8.52 -6.18 -3.49
CA ILE A 119 8.15 -6.52 -2.11
C ILE A 119 8.23 -8.04 -1.87
N LYS A 120 7.77 -8.86 -2.83
CA LYS A 120 7.90 -10.32 -2.72
C LYS A 120 9.37 -10.76 -2.70
N ALA A 121 10.20 -10.22 -3.59
CA ALA A 121 11.63 -10.53 -3.66
C ALA A 121 12.41 -10.10 -2.40
N GLN A 122 11.91 -9.08 -1.70
CA GLN A 122 12.45 -8.65 -0.40
C GLN A 122 12.25 -9.72 0.70
N GLY A 123 11.36 -10.70 0.53
CA GLY A 123 11.29 -11.86 1.41
C GLY A 123 10.56 -11.65 2.75
N TRP A 124 9.72 -10.61 2.88
CA TRP A 124 8.93 -10.34 4.10
C TRP A 124 8.04 -11.51 4.57
N LEU A 125 7.64 -12.37 3.63
CA LEU A 125 6.88 -13.59 3.94
C LEU A 125 7.74 -14.73 4.48
N ASN A 126 9.05 -14.72 4.21
CA ASN A 126 9.95 -15.84 4.45
C ASN A 126 10.83 -15.65 5.69
N VAL A 127 11.01 -14.40 6.12
CA VAL A 127 11.91 -14.03 7.23
C VAL A 127 11.15 -13.11 8.19
N GLU A 128 11.46 -13.18 9.48
CA GLU A 128 10.95 -12.21 10.44
C GLU A 128 11.63 -10.85 10.24
N PRO A 129 10.87 -9.74 10.36
CA PRO A 129 11.45 -8.41 10.30
C PRO A 129 12.42 -8.17 11.47
N ALA A 130 13.39 -7.28 11.29
CA ALA A 130 14.28 -6.88 12.37
C ALA A 130 13.53 -6.07 13.44
N GLU A 131 12.63 -5.19 12.99
CA GLU A 131 11.69 -4.48 13.86
C GLU A 131 10.28 -4.53 13.25
N LYS A 132 9.28 -4.61 14.13
CA LYS A 132 7.87 -4.67 13.78
C LYS A 132 7.08 -3.76 14.70
N GLU A 133 6.17 -3.00 14.12
CA GLU A 133 5.19 -2.18 14.82
C GLU A 133 3.80 -2.50 14.27
N VAL A 134 2.85 -2.78 15.15
CA VAL A 134 1.46 -3.08 14.81
C VAL A 134 0.53 -2.31 15.73
N THR A 135 -0.44 -1.63 15.13
CA THR A 135 -1.53 -0.96 15.83
C THR A 135 -2.83 -1.31 15.12
N GLU A 136 -3.87 -1.68 15.87
CA GLU A 136 -5.23 -1.91 15.37
C GLU A 136 -6.19 -1.05 16.18
N ALA A 137 -7.12 -0.37 15.51
CA ALA A 137 -8.21 0.30 16.21
C ALA A 137 -9.15 -0.76 16.79
N VAL A 138 -9.46 -0.64 18.10
CA VAL A 138 -10.34 -1.56 18.84
C VAL A 138 -11.81 -1.28 18.55
#